data_AF-A0A965LRV1-F1
#
_entry.id   AF-A0A965LRV1-F1
#
_cell.length_a   1.000
_cell.length_b   1.000
_cell.length_c   1.000
_cell.angle_alpha   90.00
_cell.angle_beta   90.00
_cell.angle_gamma   90.00
#
_symmetry.space_group_name_H-M   'P 1'
#
loop_
_entity.id
_entity.type
_entity.pdbx_description
1 polymer ?
#
loop_
_entity_poly.entity_id
_entity_poly.type
_entity_poly.pdbx_seq_one_letter_code
_entity_poly.pdbx_strand_id
1 'polypeptide(L)'
;MKKSVLVIPPNDPEAILIYQLAKHIGLQVIRSHQPHGATLDREPDLVNLVRDGGWKRVVIVETPGEKTEAALRKLGAEVVIVDHHHYTGLNRAHNAKGRPLPSSLEQFLKLFRITDARLKAFGYAPKVVRGVGVMDRGFIWALQKEGYKPKDVDAVLAFQRGLLQSEGLLKDEERKDAIARRAWEKRKEWNGYQIVVGTTKEGIRERVSFIVAREVKRPTSIIFDERKRGLIYVQESPRAMDLFRKFGGFTFGLDHNWGYRNQPGNPKVTVRMVQEAIAAKD
;
A
#
# COMPACT_ATOMS: atom_id res chain seq x y z
N MET A 1 -26.06 -15.42 -0.39
CA MET A 1 -24.67 -15.12 -0.84
C MET A 1 -23.88 -16.43 -0.87
N LYS A 2 -23.00 -16.64 -1.86
CA LYS A 2 -22.05 -17.77 -1.82
C LYS A 2 -21.29 -17.72 -0.48
N LYS A 3 -21.00 -18.87 0.13
CA LYS A 3 -20.18 -18.94 1.35
C LYS A 3 -18.82 -18.30 1.03
N SER A 4 -18.60 -17.10 1.53
CA SER A 4 -17.47 -16.23 1.15
C SER A 4 -16.54 -16.02 2.34
N VAL A 5 -15.24 -15.92 2.06
CA VAL A 5 -14.22 -15.56 3.05
C VAL A 5 -13.35 -14.43 2.51
N LEU A 6 -12.99 -13.51 3.39
CA LEU A 6 -12.00 -12.46 3.13
C LEU A 6 -10.63 -12.92 3.65
N VAL A 7 -9.59 -12.75 2.85
CA VAL A 7 -8.20 -12.94 3.25
C VAL A 7 -7.52 -11.58 3.19
N ILE A 8 -7.00 -11.12 4.33
CA ILE A 8 -6.46 -9.76 4.45
C ILE A 8 -5.32 -9.71 5.48
N PRO A 9 -4.20 -9.01 5.19
CA PRO A 9 -3.18 -8.69 6.17
C PRO A 9 -3.48 -7.33 6.81
N PRO A 10 -3.97 -7.25 8.06
CA PRO A 10 -4.29 -5.97 8.70
C PRO A 10 -3.00 -5.27 9.18
N ASN A 11 -2.23 -4.75 8.23
CA ASN A 11 -0.88 -4.21 8.43
C ASN A 11 -0.77 -2.69 8.17
N ASP A 12 -1.80 -2.09 7.58
CA ASP A 12 -1.90 -0.65 7.31
C ASP A 12 -3.33 -0.14 7.62
N PRO A 13 -3.56 1.19 7.65
CA PRO A 13 -4.87 1.74 8.00
C PRO A 13 -6.01 1.27 7.06
N GLU A 14 -5.73 1.12 5.77
CA GLU A 14 -6.75 0.73 4.79
C GLU A 14 -7.19 -0.72 5.03
N ALA A 15 -6.22 -1.63 5.20
CA ALA A 15 -6.49 -3.04 5.45
C ALA A 15 -7.21 -3.26 6.79
N ILE A 16 -6.86 -2.50 7.84
CA ILE A 16 -7.55 -2.55 9.13
C ILE A 16 -9.00 -2.09 8.98
N LEU A 17 -9.25 -1.02 8.22
CA LEU A 17 -10.60 -0.53 8.00
C LEU A 17 -11.45 -1.55 7.22
N ILE A 18 -10.90 -2.16 6.18
CA ILE A 18 -11.58 -3.24 5.43
C ILE A 18 -11.91 -4.40 6.37
N TYR A 19 -10.97 -4.79 7.25
CA TYR A 19 -11.21 -5.82 8.26
C TYR A 19 -12.39 -5.46 9.19
N GLN A 20 -12.42 -4.25 9.73
CA GLN A 20 -13.52 -3.80 10.61
C GLN A 20 -14.86 -3.79 9.86
N LEU A 21 -14.91 -3.27 8.63
CA LEU A 21 -16.10 -3.26 7.79
C LEU A 21 -16.58 -4.68 7.44
N ALA A 22 -15.66 -5.61 7.20
CA ALA A 22 -15.98 -7.02 6.98
C ALA A 22 -16.69 -7.64 8.18
N LYS A 23 -16.26 -7.32 9.41
CA LYS A 23 -16.95 -7.77 10.63
C LYS A 23 -18.36 -7.20 10.74
N HIS A 24 -18.55 -5.90 10.45
CA HIS A 24 -19.88 -5.28 10.48
C HIS A 24 -20.88 -5.94 9.53
N ILE A 25 -20.43 -6.51 8.42
CA ILE A 25 -21.29 -7.20 7.45
C ILE A 25 -21.36 -8.71 7.67
N GLY A 26 -20.76 -9.24 8.74
CA GLY A 26 -20.75 -10.67 9.06
C GLY A 26 -19.94 -11.51 8.07
N LEU A 27 -18.98 -10.92 7.37
CA LEU A 27 -18.09 -11.65 6.45
C LEU A 27 -17.04 -12.41 7.27
N GLN A 28 -16.85 -13.70 6.98
CA GLN A 28 -15.79 -14.49 7.61
C GLN A 28 -14.43 -13.99 7.13
N VAL A 29 -13.46 -13.91 8.03
CA VAL A 29 -12.14 -13.36 7.73
C VAL A 29 -11.04 -14.31 8.17
N ILE A 30 -10.10 -14.57 7.28
CA ILE A 30 -8.79 -15.14 7.56
C ILE A 30 -7.80 -13.96 7.62
N ARG A 31 -7.26 -13.71 8.82
CA ARG A 31 -6.16 -12.75 8.97
C ARG A 31 -4.90 -13.42 8.44
N SER A 32 -4.31 -12.81 7.42
CA SER A 32 -3.03 -13.26 6.87
C SER A 32 -1.90 -12.89 7.81
N HIS A 33 -0.94 -13.80 8.00
CA HIS A 33 0.24 -13.64 8.86
C HIS A 33 1.54 -13.49 8.04
N GLN A 34 1.44 -13.39 6.72
CA GLN A 34 2.60 -13.17 5.87
C GLN A 34 3.38 -11.90 6.29
N PRO A 35 4.72 -11.92 6.20
CA PRO A 35 5.54 -10.75 6.50
C PRO A 35 5.17 -9.54 5.62
N HIS A 36 5.39 -8.32 6.11
CA HIS A 36 5.12 -7.12 5.31
C HIS A 36 5.92 -7.11 3.98
N GLY A 37 5.20 -6.96 2.87
CA GLY A 37 5.75 -7.05 1.51
C GLY A 37 5.99 -8.47 1.01
N ALA A 38 5.47 -9.49 1.70
CA ALA A 38 5.33 -10.85 1.16
C ALA A 38 4.07 -10.96 0.29
N THR A 39 4.06 -11.97 -0.59
CA THR A 39 2.91 -12.36 -1.40
C THR A 39 2.14 -13.49 -0.71
N LEU A 40 0.88 -13.70 -1.13
CA LEU A 40 0.01 -14.75 -0.57
C LEU A 40 0.62 -16.15 -0.65
N ASP A 41 1.55 -16.35 -1.59
CA ASP A 41 2.28 -17.60 -1.77
C ASP A 41 3.17 -17.97 -0.58
N ARG A 42 3.36 -17.06 0.37
CA ARG A 42 4.03 -17.31 1.65
C ARG A 42 3.06 -17.48 2.82
N GLU A 43 1.76 -17.38 2.61
CA GLU A 43 0.78 -17.64 3.66
C GLU A 43 0.68 -19.17 3.89
N PRO A 44 1.01 -19.65 5.10
CA PRO A 44 0.88 -21.06 5.40
C PRO A 44 -0.60 -21.49 5.41
N ASP A 45 -0.86 -22.69 4.89
CA ASP A 45 -2.14 -23.40 5.03
C ASP A 45 -3.42 -22.72 4.48
N LEU A 46 -3.32 -21.59 3.78
CA LEU A 46 -4.51 -20.89 3.30
C LEU A 46 -5.43 -21.76 2.44
N VAL A 47 -4.86 -22.57 1.55
CA VAL A 47 -5.61 -23.48 0.67
C VAL A 47 -6.35 -24.55 1.47
N ASN A 48 -5.73 -25.08 2.53
CA ASN A 48 -6.33 -26.08 3.42
C ASN A 48 -7.46 -25.45 4.22
N LEU A 49 -7.22 -24.28 4.84
CA LEU A 49 -8.25 -23.51 5.52
C LEU A 49 -9.44 -23.30 4.59
N VAL A 50 -9.19 -22.91 3.33
CA VAL A 50 -10.28 -22.62 2.39
C VAL A 50 -11.14 -23.83 2.09
N ARG A 51 -10.50 -24.97 1.85
CA ARG A 51 -11.16 -26.26 1.62
C ARG A 51 -12.00 -26.66 2.82
N ASP A 52 -11.41 -26.64 4.01
CA ASP A 52 -12.02 -27.16 5.24
C ASP A 52 -13.17 -26.25 5.70
N GLY A 53 -13.04 -24.94 5.49
CA GLY A 53 -14.13 -23.97 5.67
C GLY A 53 -15.23 -24.08 4.61
N GLY A 54 -15.01 -24.81 3.51
CA GLY A 54 -15.98 -25.02 2.45
C GLY A 54 -16.40 -23.73 1.72
N TRP A 55 -15.55 -22.70 1.71
CA TRP A 55 -15.87 -21.44 1.04
C TRP A 55 -15.82 -21.61 -0.48
N LYS A 56 -16.84 -21.05 -1.15
CA LYS A 56 -16.96 -21.08 -2.62
C LYS A 56 -16.49 -19.80 -3.29
N ARG A 57 -16.18 -18.79 -2.47
CA ARG A 57 -15.65 -17.50 -2.92
C ARG A 57 -14.60 -17.01 -1.92
N VAL A 58 -13.43 -16.65 -2.44
CA VAL A 58 -12.32 -16.11 -1.67
C VAL A 58 -12.01 -14.72 -2.19
N VAL A 59 -12.12 -13.71 -1.33
CA VAL A 59 -11.74 -12.34 -1.63
C VAL A 59 -10.37 -12.09 -1.00
N ILE A 60 -9.38 -11.76 -1.80
CA ILE A 60 -7.99 -11.52 -1.36
C ILE A 60 -7.72 -10.02 -1.48
N VAL A 61 -7.22 -9.40 -0.40
CA VAL A 61 -6.92 -7.97 -0.34
C VAL A 61 -5.42 -7.73 -0.28
N GLU A 62 -4.90 -6.87 -1.17
CA GLU A 62 -3.55 -6.25 -1.15
C GLU A 62 -2.34 -7.18 -1.18
N THR A 63 -2.55 -8.49 -1.21
CA THR A 63 -1.47 -9.48 -1.28
C THR A 63 -1.86 -10.58 -2.24
N PRO A 64 -1.75 -10.36 -3.56
CA PRO A 64 -1.99 -11.41 -4.53
C PRO A 64 -0.84 -12.43 -4.50
N GLY A 65 -1.07 -13.59 -5.10
CA GLY A 65 -0.08 -14.67 -5.17
C GLY A 65 -0.51 -15.71 -6.19
N GLU A 66 0.13 -15.73 -7.36
CA GLU A 66 -0.36 -16.49 -8.51
C GLU A 66 -0.49 -17.98 -8.22
N LYS A 67 0.44 -18.56 -7.46
CA LYS A 67 0.44 -19.99 -7.13
C LYS A 67 -0.74 -20.33 -6.23
N THR A 68 -0.94 -19.54 -5.19
CA THR A 68 -2.03 -19.72 -4.22
C THR A 68 -3.37 -19.47 -4.85
N GLU A 69 -3.49 -18.42 -5.67
CA GLU A 69 -4.71 -18.15 -6.43
C GLU A 69 -5.07 -19.30 -7.38
N ALA A 70 -4.09 -19.85 -8.11
CA ALA A 70 -4.31 -21.00 -8.98
C ALA A 70 -4.75 -22.24 -8.20
N ALA A 71 -4.14 -22.51 -7.04
CA ALA A 71 -4.53 -23.60 -6.15
C ALA A 71 -5.96 -23.44 -5.63
N LEU A 72 -6.35 -22.24 -5.21
CA LEU A 72 -7.72 -21.92 -4.78
C LEU A 72 -8.74 -22.11 -5.91
N ARG A 73 -8.42 -21.66 -7.14
CA ARG A 73 -9.27 -21.89 -8.32
C ARG A 73 -9.43 -23.39 -8.63
N LYS A 74 -8.37 -24.18 -8.48
CA LYS A 74 -8.39 -25.64 -8.65
C LYS A 74 -9.30 -26.35 -7.63
N LEU A 75 -9.49 -25.78 -6.44
CA LEU A 75 -10.50 -26.24 -5.48
C LEU A 75 -11.96 -25.90 -5.88
N GLY A 76 -12.16 -25.22 -7.01
CA GLY A 76 -13.46 -24.75 -7.46
C GLY A 76 -13.95 -23.49 -6.74
N ALA A 77 -13.05 -22.76 -6.05
CA ALA A 77 -13.39 -21.48 -5.46
C ALA A 77 -13.33 -20.35 -6.49
N GLU A 78 -14.30 -19.44 -6.44
CA GLU A 78 -14.22 -18.15 -7.13
C GLU A 78 -13.20 -17.26 -6.41
N VAL A 79 -12.12 -16.90 -7.08
CA VAL A 79 -11.08 -16.03 -6.52
C VAL A 79 -11.26 -14.60 -7.02
N VAL A 80 -11.49 -13.67 -6.10
CA VAL A 80 -11.62 -12.23 -6.37
C VAL A 80 -10.45 -11.51 -5.74
N ILE A 81 -9.72 -10.74 -6.56
CA ILE A 81 -8.58 -9.94 -6.10
C ILE A 81 -9.04 -8.50 -5.94
N VAL A 82 -8.75 -7.92 -4.78
CA VAL A 82 -8.95 -6.52 -4.43
C VAL A 82 -7.56 -5.96 -4.13
N ASP A 83 -7.00 -5.25 -5.10
CA ASP A 83 -5.63 -4.74 -5.06
C ASP A 83 -5.49 -3.66 -6.15
N HIS A 84 -4.52 -2.78 -5.99
CA HIS A 84 -4.23 -1.69 -6.91
C HIS A 84 -2.71 -1.48 -7.14
N HIS A 85 -1.88 -2.46 -6.76
CA HIS A 85 -0.44 -2.42 -6.95
C HIS A 85 0.04 -3.11 -8.22
N HIS A 86 1.17 -2.65 -8.77
CA HIS A 86 1.84 -3.34 -9.87
C HIS A 86 3.08 -4.03 -9.32
N TYR A 87 3.12 -5.37 -9.40
CA TYR A 87 4.30 -6.15 -9.03
C TYR A 87 4.97 -6.70 -10.29
N THR A 88 6.26 -7.00 -10.21
CA THR A 88 6.97 -7.66 -11.31
C THR A 88 6.29 -8.97 -11.68
N GLY A 89 5.85 -9.09 -12.94
CA GLY A 89 5.13 -10.26 -13.44
C GLY A 89 3.63 -10.28 -13.10
N LEU A 90 3.12 -9.34 -12.30
CA LEU A 90 1.73 -9.37 -11.83
C LEU A 90 1.13 -7.96 -11.72
N ASN A 91 0.31 -7.60 -12.70
CA ASN A 91 -0.38 -6.31 -12.73
C ASN A 91 -1.75 -6.40 -12.02
N ARG A 92 -1.84 -5.81 -10.83
CA ARG A 92 -3.11 -5.56 -10.13
C ARG A 92 -3.45 -4.07 -10.05
N ALA A 93 -2.61 -3.20 -10.60
CA ALA A 93 -2.84 -1.76 -10.60
C ALA A 93 -3.78 -1.31 -11.71
N HIS A 94 -3.95 -2.09 -12.78
CA HIS A 94 -4.67 -1.67 -13.96
C HIS A 94 -5.73 -2.67 -14.40
N ASN A 95 -6.82 -2.15 -14.98
CA ASN A 95 -7.79 -2.97 -15.67
C ASN A 95 -7.30 -3.42 -17.07
N ALA A 96 -8.09 -4.23 -17.76
CA ALA A 96 -7.78 -4.74 -19.11
C ALA A 96 -7.57 -3.64 -20.17
N LYS A 97 -8.00 -2.40 -19.91
CA LYS A 97 -7.78 -1.23 -20.78
C LYS A 97 -6.57 -0.40 -20.36
N GLY A 98 -5.76 -0.88 -19.42
CA GLY A 98 -4.61 -0.16 -18.89
C GLY A 98 -4.96 1.05 -18.03
N ARG A 99 -6.19 1.18 -17.53
CA ARG A 99 -6.54 2.30 -16.63
C ARG A 99 -6.28 1.91 -15.17
N PRO A 100 -5.74 2.83 -14.35
CA PRO A 100 -5.53 2.56 -12.94
C PRO A 100 -6.82 2.16 -12.23
N LEU A 101 -6.71 1.21 -11.31
CA LEU A 101 -7.78 0.77 -10.44
C LEU A 101 -7.89 1.70 -9.22
N PRO A 102 -9.10 1.83 -8.63
CA PRO A 102 -9.28 2.55 -7.38
C PRO A 102 -8.63 1.77 -6.21
N SER A 103 -8.52 2.39 -5.05
CA SER A 103 -7.87 1.75 -3.88
C SER A 103 -8.58 0.46 -3.46
N SER A 104 -7.93 -0.39 -2.65
CA SER A 104 -8.57 -1.62 -2.21
C SER A 104 -9.81 -1.39 -1.37
N LEU A 105 -9.84 -0.33 -0.56
CA LEU A 105 -11.04 0.07 0.17
C LEU A 105 -12.18 0.45 -0.80
N GLU A 106 -11.90 1.26 -1.82
CA GLU A 106 -12.91 1.66 -2.81
C GLU A 106 -13.48 0.43 -3.56
N GLN A 107 -12.61 -0.50 -3.95
CA GLN A 107 -13.00 -1.77 -4.57
C GLN A 107 -13.84 -2.62 -3.61
N PHE A 108 -13.44 -2.75 -2.34
CA PHE A 108 -14.15 -3.51 -1.31
C PHE A 108 -15.55 -2.94 -1.03
N LEU A 109 -15.65 -1.62 -0.83
CA LEU A 109 -16.93 -0.94 -0.61
C LEU A 109 -17.89 -1.20 -1.77
N LYS A 110 -17.41 -1.14 -3.01
CA LYS A 110 -18.19 -1.45 -4.21
C LYS A 110 -18.60 -2.92 -4.26
N LEU A 111 -17.66 -3.83 -4.01
CA LEU A 111 -17.87 -5.28 -4.09
C LEU A 111 -18.97 -5.76 -3.13
N PHE A 112 -19.00 -5.21 -1.92
CA PHE A 112 -19.97 -5.57 -0.87
C PHE A 112 -21.13 -4.58 -0.73
N ARG A 113 -21.26 -3.64 -1.68
CA ARG A 113 -22.32 -2.63 -1.74
C ARG A 113 -22.46 -1.88 -0.41
N ILE A 114 -21.34 -1.45 0.16
CA ILE A 114 -21.29 -0.67 1.39
C ILE A 114 -21.47 0.81 0.98
N THR A 115 -22.68 1.31 1.16
CA THR A 115 -23.06 2.68 0.84
C THR A 115 -22.77 3.64 2.00
N ASP A 116 -22.83 4.94 1.75
CA ASP A 116 -22.71 5.97 2.80
C ASP A 116 -23.73 5.79 3.93
N ALA A 117 -24.95 5.33 3.61
CA ALA A 117 -25.95 5.01 4.62
C ALA A 117 -25.51 3.84 5.52
N ARG A 118 -24.89 2.80 4.95
CA ARG A 118 -24.35 1.67 5.71
C ARG A 118 -23.15 2.08 6.55
N LEU A 119 -22.24 2.89 5.99
CA LEU A 119 -21.10 3.43 6.75
C LEU A 119 -21.59 4.23 7.97
N LYS A 120 -22.59 5.10 7.79
CA LYS A 120 -23.23 5.84 8.90
C LYS A 120 -23.87 4.89 9.91
N ALA A 121 -24.59 3.85 9.46
CA ALA A 121 -25.19 2.85 10.36
C ALA A 121 -24.14 2.05 11.16
N PHE A 122 -22.93 1.91 10.63
CA PHE A 122 -21.80 1.30 11.33
C PHE A 122 -21.05 2.29 12.24
N GLY A 123 -21.46 3.56 12.30
CA GLY A 123 -20.83 4.60 13.12
C GLY A 123 -19.67 5.34 12.45
N TYR A 124 -19.44 5.14 11.15
CA TYR A 124 -18.38 5.83 10.41
C TYR A 124 -18.88 7.10 9.71
N ALA A 125 -18.00 8.10 9.61
CA ALA A 125 -18.20 9.24 8.73
C ALA A 125 -17.79 8.87 7.28
N PRO A 126 -18.71 8.84 6.29
CA PRO A 126 -18.40 8.33 4.95
C PRO A 126 -17.24 9.07 4.25
N LYS A 127 -17.16 10.39 4.43
CA LYS A 127 -16.09 11.21 3.86
C LYS A 127 -14.71 10.81 4.41
N VAL A 128 -14.62 10.51 5.71
CA VAL A 128 -13.36 10.09 6.35
C VAL A 128 -12.95 8.71 5.85
N VAL A 129 -13.89 7.77 5.77
CA VAL A 129 -13.66 6.42 5.21
C VAL A 129 -13.15 6.50 3.77
N ARG A 130 -13.83 7.25 2.91
CA ARG A 130 -13.38 7.45 1.51
C ARG A 130 -12.01 8.09 1.46
N GLY A 131 -11.75 9.05 2.35
CA GLY A 131 -10.45 9.69 2.48
C GLY A 131 -9.31 8.71 2.76
N VAL A 132 -9.55 7.62 3.51
CA VAL A 132 -8.53 6.57 3.72
C VAL A 132 -8.11 5.95 2.38
N GLY A 133 -9.07 5.56 1.54
CA GLY A 133 -8.77 4.97 0.24
C GLY A 133 -8.14 5.96 -0.74
N VAL A 134 -8.62 7.22 -0.75
CA VAL A 134 -8.01 8.28 -1.57
C VAL A 134 -6.55 8.52 -1.18
N MET A 135 -6.26 8.54 0.12
CA MET A 135 -4.92 8.74 0.64
C MET A 135 -4.00 7.54 0.35
N ASP A 136 -4.52 6.32 0.38
CA ASP A 136 -3.75 5.15 -0.02
C ASP A 136 -3.33 5.22 -1.49
N ARG A 137 -4.23 5.69 -2.35
CA ARG A 137 -4.03 5.82 -3.80
C ARG A 137 -3.04 6.91 -4.23
N GLY A 138 -2.74 7.91 -3.40
CA GLY A 138 -1.88 9.03 -3.81
C GLY A 138 -1.48 10.00 -2.70
N PHE A 139 -1.42 9.48 -1.47
CA PHE A 139 -1.07 10.21 -0.26
C PHE A 139 -1.95 11.45 -0.02
N ILE A 140 -1.47 12.41 0.77
CA ILE A 140 -2.19 13.66 1.07
C ILE A 140 -2.50 14.45 -0.23
N TRP A 141 -1.69 14.28 -1.27
CA TRP A 141 -1.87 14.98 -2.54
C TRP A 141 -3.16 14.59 -3.26
N ALA A 142 -3.52 13.30 -3.20
CA ALA A 142 -4.80 12.83 -3.75
C ALA A 142 -6.00 13.44 -3.01
N LEU A 143 -5.95 13.54 -1.68
CA LEU A 143 -6.99 14.20 -0.89
C LEU A 143 -7.17 15.66 -1.32
N GLN A 144 -6.07 16.40 -1.46
CA GLN A 144 -6.11 17.80 -1.89
C GLN A 144 -6.67 17.95 -3.31
N LYS A 145 -6.25 17.08 -4.24
CA LYS A 145 -6.75 17.05 -5.62
C LYS A 145 -8.26 16.77 -5.67
N GLU A 146 -8.78 15.97 -4.74
CA GLU A 146 -10.22 15.69 -4.60
C GLU A 146 -10.97 16.74 -3.77
N GLY A 147 -10.34 17.87 -3.42
CA GLY A 147 -11.00 18.99 -2.77
C GLY A 147 -11.23 18.81 -1.27
N TYR A 148 -10.50 17.91 -0.60
CA TYR A 148 -10.51 17.83 0.87
C TYR A 148 -9.91 19.10 1.45
N LYS A 149 -10.65 19.72 2.38
CA LYS A 149 -10.15 20.90 3.12
C LYS A 149 -9.12 20.43 4.15
N PRO A 150 -8.22 21.32 4.65
CA PRO A 150 -7.23 20.95 5.66
C PRO A 150 -7.82 20.18 6.86
N LYS A 151 -8.95 20.66 7.40
CA LYS A 151 -9.67 19.96 8.49
C LYS A 151 -10.14 18.54 8.14
N ASP A 152 -10.49 18.29 6.87
CA ASP A 152 -10.93 16.98 6.42
C ASP A 152 -9.72 16.05 6.28
N VAL A 153 -8.57 16.58 5.81
CA VAL A 153 -7.30 15.85 5.78
C VAL A 153 -6.90 15.47 7.20
N ASP A 154 -6.92 16.40 8.15
CA ASP A 154 -6.59 16.12 9.55
C ASP A 154 -7.49 15.05 10.16
N ALA A 155 -8.80 15.07 9.84
CA ALA A 155 -9.74 14.05 10.28
C ALA A 155 -9.41 12.66 9.70
N VAL A 156 -9.00 12.57 8.43
CA VAL A 156 -8.54 11.32 7.81
C VAL A 156 -7.26 10.81 8.48
N LEU A 157 -6.29 11.70 8.72
CA LEU A 157 -5.02 11.33 9.38
C LEU A 157 -5.25 10.85 10.82
N ALA A 158 -6.08 11.56 11.59
CA ALA A 158 -6.44 11.16 12.94
C ALA A 158 -7.14 9.80 12.95
N PHE A 159 -8.04 9.56 12.00
CA PHE A 159 -8.74 8.29 11.86
C PHE A 159 -7.79 7.14 11.50
N GLN A 160 -6.91 7.32 10.51
CA GLN A 160 -5.89 6.31 10.17
C GLN A 160 -4.96 6.00 11.35
N ARG A 161 -4.53 7.02 12.10
CA ARG A 161 -3.74 6.82 13.32
C ARG A 161 -4.52 6.01 14.36
N GLY A 162 -5.80 6.30 14.57
CA GLY A 162 -6.67 5.53 15.46
C GLY A 162 -6.80 4.06 15.05
N LEU A 163 -6.91 3.77 13.75
CA LEU A 163 -6.92 2.41 13.22
C LEU A 163 -5.62 1.66 13.56
N LEU A 164 -4.46 2.26 13.28
CA LEU A 164 -3.16 1.68 13.60
C LEU A 164 -2.97 1.46 15.10
N GLN A 165 -3.44 2.41 15.92
CA GLN A 165 -3.40 2.31 17.37
C GLN A 165 -4.23 1.13 17.88
N SER A 166 -5.42 0.90 17.31
CA SER A 166 -6.31 -0.20 17.72
C SER A 166 -5.72 -1.60 17.49
N GLU A 167 -4.76 -1.72 16.56
CA GLU A 167 -4.02 -2.96 16.29
C GLU A 167 -2.61 -2.97 16.93
N GLY A 168 -2.29 -1.97 17.75
CA GLY A 168 -0.99 -1.89 18.44
C GLY A 168 0.21 -1.69 17.50
N LEU A 169 -0.02 -1.11 16.31
CA LEU A 169 1.02 -0.90 15.29
C LEU A 169 1.81 0.40 15.47
N LEU A 170 1.34 1.29 16.35
CA LEU A 170 2.05 2.51 16.73
C LEU A 170 2.99 2.24 17.91
N LYS A 171 4.24 1.90 17.61
CA LYS A 171 5.31 1.65 18.58
C LYS A 171 6.50 2.54 18.29
N ASP A 172 7.13 3.11 19.31
CA ASP A 172 8.35 3.93 19.19
C ASP A 172 8.21 5.10 18.19
N GLU A 173 7.02 5.70 18.10
CA GLU A 173 6.71 6.70 17.06
C GLU A 173 7.63 7.91 17.13
N GLU A 174 7.91 8.45 18.32
CA GLU A 174 8.84 9.58 18.51
C GLU A 174 10.25 9.27 18.01
N ARG A 175 10.75 8.06 18.31
CA ARG A 175 12.07 7.60 17.84
C ARG A 175 12.08 7.52 16.31
N LYS A 176 11.05 6.92 15.71
CA LYS A 176 10.95 6.80 14.24
C LYS A 176 10.86 8.17 13.57
N ASP A 177 10.11 9.10 14.16
CA ASP A 177 9.99 10.48 13.68
C ASP A 177 11.34 11.21 13.76
N ALA A 178 12.08 11.05 14.86
CA ALA A 178 13.44 11.61 14.99
C ALA A 178 14.42 11.02 13.97
N ILE A 179 14.32 9.72 13.66
CA ILE A 179 15.14 9.08 12.61
C ILE A 179 14.80 9.68 11.24
N ALA A 180 13.52 9.78 10.90
CA ALA A 180 13.08 10.34 9.62
C ALA A 180 13.45 11.82 9.46
N ARG A 181 13.30 12.62 10.53
CA ARG A 181 13.72 14.02 10.59
C ARG A 181 15.21 14.18 10.30
N ARG A 182 16.08 13.44 11.01
CA ARG A 182 17.53 13.48 10.78
C ARG A 182 17.92 13.06 9.37
N ALA A 183 17.22 12.07 8.79
CA ALA A 183 17.45 11.66 7.41
C ALA A 183 17.05 12.77 6.42
N TRP A 184 15.90 13.42 6.65
CA TRP A 184 15.42 14.54 5.84
C TRP A 184 16.34 15.77 5.90
N GLU A 185 16.87 16.12 7.08
CA GLU A 185 17.80 17.24 7.24
C GLU A 185 19.13 17.02 6.51
N LYS A 186 19.58 15.76 6.41
CA LYS A 186 20.83 15.37 5.72
C LYS A 186 20.65 15.06 4.24
N ARG A 187 19.47 15.31 3.69
CA ARG A 187 19.17 15.02 2.28
C ARG A 187 20.10 15.80 1.35
N LYS A 188 20.29 15.28 0.14
CA LYS A 188 21.04 15.95 -0.93
C LYS A 188 20.12 16.18 -2.12
N GLU A 189 20.32 17.24 -2.84
CA GLU A 189 19.59 17.48 -4.09
C GLU A 189 20.37 16.93 -5.29
N TRP A 190 19.66 16.35 -6.24
CA TRP A 190 20.20 15.90 -7.52
C TRP A 190 19.10 15.92 -8.59
N ASN A 191 19.29 16.70 -9.66
CA ASN A 191 18.35 16.79 -10.78
C ASN A 191 16.87 16.99 -10.38
N GLY A 192 16.61 17.88 -9.41
CA GLY A 192 15.27 18.12 -8.86
C GLY A 192 14.75 17.03 -7.91
N TYR A 193 15.47 15.93 -7.71
CA TYR A 193 15.18 14.92 -6.70
C TYR A 193 15.89 15.23 -5.38
N GLN A 194 15.20 14.96 -4.27
CA GLN A 194 15.83 14.89 -2.96
C GLN A 194 16.29 13.44 -2.71
N ILE A 195 17.55 13.24 -2.32
CA ILE A 195 18.10 11.93 -1.98
C ILE A 195 18.15 11.82 -0.46
N VAL A 196 17.41 10.86 0.09
CA VAL A 196 17.28 10.65 1.53
C VAL A 196 17.77 9.25 1.88
N VAL A 197 18.79 9.16 2.74
CA VAL A 197 19.43 7.88 3.10
C VAL A 197 19.01 7.45 4.50
N GLY A 198 18.37 6.28 4.60
CA GLY A 198 18.03 5.62 5.85
C GLY A 198 19.18 4.76 6.36
N THR A 199 19.69 5.07 7.56
CA THR A 199 20.83 4.37 8.18
C THR A 199 20.43 3.36 9.24
N THR A 200 19.13 3.11 9.41
CA THR A 200 18.55 2.27 10.46
C THR A 200 17.62 1.21 9.84
N LYS A 201 17.14 0.24 10.65
CA LYS A 201 16.21 -0.82 10.16
C LYS A 201 14.77 -0.32 10.10
N GLU A 202 14.49 0.81 10.72
CA GLU A 202 13.24 1.54 10.69
C GLU A 202 13.05 2.18 9.31
N GLY A 203 11.84 2.04 8.75
CA GLY A 203 11.48 2.72 7.51
C GLY A 203 11.33 4.22 7.73
N ILE A 204 11.91 5.02 6.85
CA ILE A 204 11.85 6.49 6.88
C ILE A 204 10.91 7.07 5.84
N ARG A 205 10.63 6.35 4.74
CA ARG A 205 9.85 6.85 3.59
C ARG A 205 8.58 7.59 4.02
N GLU A 206 7.65 6.88 4.65
CA GLU A 206 6.33 7.38 5.04
C GLU A 206 6.42 8.65 5.92
N ARG A 207 7.31 8.64 6.92
CA ARG A 207 7.47 9.78 7.84
C ARG A 207 8.08 10.99 7.16
N VAL A 208 9.04 10.77 6.26
CA VAL A 208 9.57 11.84 5.42
C VAL A 208 8.48 12.38 4.50
N SER A 209 7.61 11.54 3.93
CA SER A 209 6.45 12.00 3.15
C SER A 209 5.55 12.93 3.97
N PHE A 210 5.31 12.63 5.25
CA PHE A 210 4.58 13.53 6.16
C PHE A 210 5.32 14.83 6.47
N ILE A 211 6.64 14.79 6.67
CA ILE A 211 7.45 16.00 6.83
C ILE A 211 7.30 16.90 5.60
N VAL A 212 7.43 16.32 4.40
CA VAL A 212 7.27 17.03 3.13
C VAL A 212 5.87 17.62 2.98
N ALA A 213 4.83 16.84 3.31
CA ALA A 213 3.46 17.33 3.25
C ALA A 213 3.21 18.54 4.17
N ARG A 214 3.77 18.54 5.38
CA ARG A 214 3.57 19.60 6.37
C ARG A 214 4.43 20.83 6.11
N GLU A 215 5.69 20.62 5.75
CA GLU A 215 6.70 21.69 5.70
C GLU A 215 6.90 22.21 4.27
N VAL A 216 6.98 21.33 3.28
CA VAL A 216 7.21 21.69 1.87
C VAL A 216 5.90 21.98 1.15
N LYS A 217 4.81 21.30 1.54
CA LYS A 217 3.43 21.54 1.08
C LYS A 217 3.21 21.39 -0.43
N ARG A 218 4.08 20.63 -1.12
CA ARG A 218 3.91 20.22 -2.51
C ARG A 218 4.49 18.82 -2.74
N PRO A 219 3.97 18.08 -3.73
CA PRO A 219 4.64 16.85 -4.20
C PRO A 219 6.11 17.14 -4.48
N THR A 220 6.98 16.27 -3.96
CA THR A 220 8.43 16.42 -4.06
C THR A 220 8.99 15.07 -4.47
N SER A 221 9.76 15.04 -5.56
CA SER A 221 10.39 13.82 -6.03
C SER A 221 11.53 13.43 -5.10
N ILE A 222 11.51 12.21 -4.57
CA ILE A 222 12.46 11.74 -3.56
C ILE A 222 12.99 10.36 -3.93
N ILE A 223 14.31 10.18 -3.85
CA ILE A 223 14.97 8.87 -3.90
C ILE A 223 15.32 8.47 -2.47
N PHE A 224 14.69 7.41 -1.96
CA PHE A 224 14.98 6.86 -0.64
C PHE A 224 15.93 5.66 -0.75
N ASP A 225 17.03 5.69 -0.01
CA ASP A 225 17.97 4.58 0.12
C ASP A 225 17.92 4.02 1.54
N GLU A 226 17.09 3.00 1.77
CA GLU A 226 16.92 2.35 3.08
C GLU A 226 17.83 1.11 3.18
N ARG A 227 19.14 1.34 3.11
CA ARG A 227 20.19 0.30 2.99
C ARG A 227 20.04 -0.86 3.96
N LYS A 228 19.76 -0.59 5.23
CA LYS A 228 19.64 -1.65 6.26
C LYS A 228 18.35 -2.46 6.17
N ARG A 229 17.35 -1.97 5.44
CA ARG A 229 16.13 -2.74 5.08
C ARG A 229 16.24 -3.41 3.71
N GLY A 230 17.29 -3.10 2.96
CA GLY A 230 17.49 -3.56 1.59
C GLY A 230 16.43 -3.00 0.63
N LEU A 231 15.96 -1.78 0.87
CA LEU A 231 14.91 -1.16 0.05
C LEU A 231 15.41 0.14 -0.59
N ILE A 232 15.04 0.35 -1.85
CA ILE A 232 15.17 1.62 -2.55
C ILE A 232 13.80 2.04 -3.06
N TYR A 233 13.47 3.32 -2.93
CA TYR A 233 12.21 3.87 -3.43
C TYR A 233 12.47 5.13 -4.24
N VAL A 234 11.59 5.39 -5.20
CA VAL A 234 11.47 6.68 -5.87
C VAL A 234 10.02 7.12 -5.74
N GLN A 235 9.80 8.30 -5.15
CA GLN A 235 8.48 8.85 -4.87
C GLN A 235 8.21 10.08 -5.74
N GLU A 236 6.93 10.33 -6.06
CA GLU A 236 6.44 11.48 -6.84
C GLU A 236 7.25 11.71 -8.12
N SER A 237 7.51 10.64 -8.88
CA SER A 237 8.37 10.69 -10.06
C SER A 237 7.63 10.29 -11.32
N PRO A 238 7.73 11.07 -12.41
CA PRO A 238 7.22 10.66 -13.71
C PRO A 238 8.01 9.46 -14.30
N ARG A 239 9.15 9.10 -13.70
CA ARG A 239 10.02 7.99 -14.13
C ARG A 239 9.76 6.68 -13.39
N ALA A 240 8.80 6.62 -12.47
CA ALA A 240 8.53 5.42 -11.67
C ALA A 240 8.26 4.17 -12.54
N MET A 241 7.46 4.29 -13.60
CA MET A 241 7.23 3.18 -14.54
C MET A 241 8.45 2.81 -15.39
N ASP A 242 9.33 3.77 -15.69
CA ASP A 242 10.58 3.47 -16.38
C ASP A 242 11.52 2.65 -15.49
N LEU A 243 11.60 3.01 -14.20
CA LEU A 243 12.36 2.26 -13.20
C LEU A 243 11.77 0.86 -12.99
N PHE A 244 10.44 0.75 -12.93
CA PHE A 244 9.76 -0.55 -12.85
C PHE A 244 10.08 -1.45 -14.04
N ARG A 245 10.01 -0.92 -15.27
CA ARG A 245 10.36 -1.70 -16.48
C ARG A 245 11.83 -2.12 -16.50
N LYS A 246 12.74 -1.27 -16.01
CA LYS A 246 14.18 -1.53 -16.04
C LYS A 246 14.64 -2.50 -14.96
N PHE A 247 14.11 -2.36 -13.74
CA PHE A 247 14.61 -3.07 -12.56
C PHE A 247 13.61 -4.07 -11.97
N GLY A 248 12.37 -4.09 -12.43
CA GLY A 248 11.27 -4.76 -11.74
C GLY A 248 10.90 -4.04 -10.44
N GLY A 249 10.58 -4.78 -9.39
CA GLY A 249 10.07 -4.26 -8.12
C GLY A 249 8.55 -4.12 -8.13
N PHE A 250 8.06 -3.01 -7.58
CA PHE A 250 6.64 -2.69 -7.50
C PHE A 250 6.36 -1.19 -7.68
N THR A 251 5.17 -0.84 -8.18
CA THR A 251 4.66 0.54 -8.17
C THR A 251 3.48 0.70 -7.23
N PHE A 252 3.28 1.92 -6.74
CA PHE A 252 2.20 2.33 -5.86
C PHE A 252 1.88 3.81 -6.06
N GLY A 253 0.75 4.27 -5.52
CA GLY A 253 0.33 5.66 -5.67
C GLY A 253 0.10 6.06 -7.13
N LEU A 254 -0.66 5.24 -7.87
CA LEU A 254 -1.00 5.46 -9.29
C LEU A 254 0.21 5.62 -10.21
N ASP A 255 1.16 4.69 -10.12
CA ASP A 255 2.38 4.68 -10.96
C ASP A 255 3.32 5.88 -10.82
N HIS A 256 3.09 6.76 -9.84
CA HIS A 256 3.99 7.87 -9.53
C HIS A 256 5.13 7.48 -8.59
N ASN A 257 5.07 6.27 -8.03
CA ASN A 257 6.08 5.79 -7.11
C ASN A 257 6.53 4.38 -7.48
N TRP A 258 7.80 4.11 -7.22
CA TRP A 258 8.43 2.84 -7.47
C TRP A 258 9.23 2.40 -6.23
N GLY A 259 9.23 1.10 -5.96
CA GLY A 259 10.00 0.49 -4.89
C GLY A 259 10.68 -0.80 -5.35
N TYR A 260 11.86 -1.07 -4.81
CA TYR A 260 12.60 -2.30 -5.08
C TYR A 260 13.27 -2.83 -3.82
N ARG A 261 13.16 -4.13 -3.58
CA ARG A 261 13.82 -4.83 -2.48
C ARG A 261 15.03 -5.60 -3.00
N ASN A 262 16.22 -5.16 -2.60
CA ASN A 262 17.46 -5.88 -2.82
C ASN A 262 17.44 -7.21 -2.07
N GLN A 263 17.37 -8.31 -2.82
CA GLN A 263 17.42 -9.67 -2.28
C GLN A 263 18.85 -10.19 -2.17
N PRO A 264 19.17 -11.01 -1.16
CA PRO A 264 20.45 -11.74 -1.12
C PRO A 264 20.65 -12.56 -2.40
N GLY A 265 21.87 -12.56 -2.94
CA GLY A 265 22.24 -13.34 -4.14
C GLY A 265 21.96 -12.64 -5.48
N ASN A 266 21.18 -11.56 -5.52
CA ASN A 266 20.93 -10.79 -6.73
C ASN A 266 21.82 -9.53 -6.81
N PRO A 267 22.14 -9.02 -8.02
CA PRO A 267 22.76 -7.72 -8.18
C PRO A 267 21.94 -6.63 -7.49
N LYS A 268 22.60 -5.81 -6.66
CA LYS A 268 21.92 -4.77 -5.90
C LYS A 268 21.60 -3.58 -6.80
N VAL A 269 20.35 -3.12 -6.76
CA VAL A 269 19.98 -1.80 -7.29
C VAL A 269 20.44 -0.73 -6.29
N THR A 270 21.20 0.25 -6.80
CA THR A 270 21.78 1.34 -6.02
C THR A 270 21.21 2.69 -6.43
N VAL A 271 21.38 3.72 -5.60
CA VAL A 271 21.02 5.10 -5.94
C VAL A 271 21.65 5.54 -7.26
N ARG A 272 22.94 5.22 -7.48
CA ARG A 272 23.64 5.56 -8.73
C ARG A 272 22.95 4.96 -9.96
N MET A 273 22.57 3.68 -9.91
CA MET A 273 21.89 3.01 -11.03
C MET A 273 20.50 3.63 -11.31
N VAL A 274 19.79 4.03 -10.24
CA VAL A 274 18.51 4.75 -10.35
C VAL A 274 18.72 6.12 -10.99
N GLN A 275 19.74 6.86 -10.56
CA GLN A 275 20.10 8.16 -11.14
C GLN A 275 20.43 8.05 -12.63
N GLU A 276 21.28 7.09 -13.01
CA GLU A 276 21.63 6.80 -14.41
C GLU A 276 20.39 6.42 -15.24
N ALA A 277 19.45 5.66 -14.67
CA ALA A 277 18.21 5.30 -15.35
C ALA A 277 17.26 6.48 -15.56
N ILE A 278 17.19 7.41 -14.59
CA ILE A 278 16.39 8.64 -14.70
C ILE A 278 16.99 9.58 -15.76
N ALA A 279 18.32 9.75 -15.75
CA ALA A 279 19.02 10.67 -16.64
C ALA A 279 19.09 10.18 -18.10
N ALA A 280 19.10 8.87 -18.36
CA ALA A 280 19.23 8.31 -19.71
C ALA A 280 18.01 8.53 -20.63
N LYS A 281 16.96 9.19 -20.16
CA LYS A 281 15.73 9.46 -20.92
C LYS A 281 15.38 10.95 -21.00
N ASP A 282 16.26 11.82 -20.51
CA ASP A 282 16.23 13.27 -20.73
C ASP A 282 17.07 13.59 -21.98
#